data_AF-A0A0F3QK03-F1
#
_entry.id   AF-A0A0F3QK03-F1
#
_cell.length_a   1.000
_cell.length_b   1.000
_cell.length_c   1.000
_cell.angle_alpha   90.00
_cell.angle_beta   90.00
_cell.angle_gamma   90.00
#
_symmetry.space_group_name_H-M   'P 1'
#
loop_
_entity.id
_entity.type
_entity.pdbx_description
1 polymer ?
#
loop_
_entity_poly.entity_id
_entity_poly.type
_entity_poly.pdbx_seq_one_letter_code
_entity_poly.pdbx_strand_id
1 'polypeptide(L)' 'MAVKNGGKALIDVISIPAEKCVERAYERGKEEGRLVPREYNINANINVPKNFHDIMSKYTGKNIEYKIVDNDVERGKKRY' A
#
# COMPACT_ATOMS: atom_id res chain seq x y z
N MET A 1 12.94 8.45 -7.04
CA MET A 1 13.67 9.39 -7.91
C MET A 1 12.82 10.54 -8.47
N ALA A 2 11.47 10.53 -8.38
CA ALA A 2 10.63 11.63 -8.88
C ALA A 2 10.70 12.94 -8.06
N VAL A 3 10.71 12.86 -6.73
CA VAL A 3 10.68 14.04 -5.82
C VAL A 3 11.95 14.88 -5.89
N LYS A 4 13.12 14.27 -6.15
CA LYS A 4 14.41 14.98 -6.26
C LYS A 4 14.52 15.88 -7.49
N ASN A 5 13.71 15.63 -8.52
CA ASN A 5 13.71 16.40 -9.77
C ASN A 5 12.53 17.41 -9.84
N GLY A 6 11.95 17.77 -8.69
CA GLY A 6 10.79 18.68 -8.63
C GLY A 6 9.44 18.02 -8.96
N GLY A 7 9.40 16.70 -9.15
CA GLY A 7 8.17 15.95 -9.39
C GLY A 7 7.34 15.79 -8.12
N LYS A 8 6.01 15.77 -8.28
CA LYS A 8 5.06 15.49 -7.21
C LYS A 8 4.79 13.99 -7.11
N ALA A 9 4.93 13.41 -5.92
CA ALA A 9 4.56 12.02 -5.65
C ALA A 9 3.14 11.97 -5.10
N LEU A 10 2.27 11.21 -5.76
CA LEU A 10 0.95 10.86 -5.25
C LEU A 10 1.04 9.47 -4.62
N ILE A 11 0.72 9.38 -3.33
CA ILE A 11 0.86 8.14 -2.57
C ILE A 11 -0.50 7.80 -1.97
N ASP A 12 -1.15 6.80 -2.55
CA ASP A 12 -2.33 6.19 -1.96
C ASP A 12 -1.93 4.98 -1.11
N VAL A 13 -2.28 5.00 0.17
CA VAL A 13 -2.02 3.86 1.06
C VAL A 13 -3.32 3.14 1.38
N ILE A 14 -3.28 1.83 1.18
CA ILE A 14 -4.37 0.91 1.51
C ILE A 14 -3.97 0.21 2.80
N SER A 15 -4.74 0.43 3.86
CA SER A 15 -4.57 -0.31 5.10
C SER A 15 -5.58 -1.45 5.11
N ILE A 16 -5.12 -2.69 5.12
CA ILE A 16 -5.95 -3.88 5.33
C ILE A 16 -5.22 -4.84 6.27
N PRO A 17 -5.93 -5.64 7.09
CA PRO A 17 -5.29 -6.63 7.95
C PRO A 17 -4.38 -7.59 7.19
N ALA A 18 -3.30 -8.05 7.83
CA ALA A 18 -2.29 -8.90 7.20
C ALA A 18 -2.88 -10.25 6.74
N GLU A 19 -3.82 -10.81 7.48
CA GLU A 19 -4.55 -12.04 7.15
C GLU A 19 -5.32 -11.87 5.84
N LYS A 20 -5.97 -10.71 5.67
CA LYS A 20 -6.71 -10.36 4.46
C LYS A 20 -5.80 -10.12 3.26
N CYS A 21 -4.59 -9.58 3.48
CA CYS A 21 -3.55 -9.50 2.45
C CYS A 21 -3.17 -10.90 1.92
N VAL A 22 -3.00 -11.87 2.83
CA VAL A 22 -2.61 -13.25 2.49
C VAL A 22 -3.70 -13.93 1.68
N GLU A 23 -4.96 -13.83 2.12
CA GLU A 23 -6.12 -14.40 1.42
C GLU A 23 -6.20 -13.88 -0.02
N ARG A 24 -6.14 -12.55 -0.21
CA ARG A 24 -6.18 -11.92 -1.54
C ARG A 24 -5.01 -12.33 -2.42
N ALA A 25 -3.81 -12.42 -1.85
CA ALA A 25 -2.63 -12.83 -2.60
C ALA A 25 -2.73 -14.29 -3.06
N TYR A 26 -3.35 -15.16 -2.25
CA TYR A 26 -3.60 -16.55 -2.60
C TYR A 26 -4.65 -16.68 -3.72
N GLU A 27 -5.80 -16.01 -3.60
CA GLU A 27 -6.84 -16.00 -4.63
C GLU A 27 -6.30 -15.45 -5.96
N ARG A 28 -5.57 -14.33 -5.93
CA ARG A 28 -4.91 -13.79 -7.13
C ARG A 28 -3.88 -14.77 -7.70
N GLY A 29 -3.15 -15.48 -6.85
CA GLY A 29 -2.17 -16.45 -7.28
C GLY A 29 -2.78 -17.64 -8.02
N LYS A 30 -4.01 -18.05 -7.68
CA LYS A 30 -4.76 -19.07 -8.43
C LYS A 30 -5.14 -18.58 -9.82
N GLU A 31 -5.56 -17.33 -9.95
CA GLU A 31 -6.03 -16.76 -11.22
C GLU A 31 -4.89 -16.33 -12.16
N GLU A 32 -3.86 -15.67 -11.62
CA GLU A 32 -2.76 -15.07 -12.39
C GLU A 32 -1.52 -15.97 -12.46
N GLY A 33 -1.51 -17.12 -11.76
CA GLY A 33 -0.38 -18.04 -11.70
C GLY A 33 0.82 -17.54 -10.88
N ARG A 34 0.68 -16.41 -10.17
CA ARG A 34 1.75 -15.82 -9.35
C ARG A 34 1.40 -15.83 -7.86
N LEU A 35 1.90 -16.84 -7.17
CA LEU A 35 1.77 -16.96 -5.72
C LEU A 35 2.75 -16.05 -4.98
N VAL A 36 2.29 -15.50 -3.85
CA VAL A 36 3.13 -14.73 -2.93
C VAL A 36 3.21 -15.50 -1.61
N PRO A 37 4.41 -15.78 -1.07
CA PRO A 37 4.53 -16.47 0.21
C PRO A 37 3.80 -15.76 1.34
N ARG A 38 3.12 -16.52 2.20
CA ARG A 38 2.41 -15.98 3.38
C ARG A 38 3.32 -15.10 4.24
N GLU A 39 4.54 -15.57 4.53
CA GLU A 39 5.53 -14.87 5.35
C GLU A 39 5.93 -13.53 4.75
N TYR A 40 6.01 -13.43 3.42
CA TYR A 40 6.31 -12.17 2.74
C TYR A 40 5.25 -11.10 3.05
N ASN A 41 3.97 -11.46 2.96
CA ASN A 41 2.87 -10.53 3.25
C ASN A 41 2.83 -10.10 4.73
N ILE A 42 3.07 -11.04 5.65
CA ILE A 42 3.11 -10.77 7.10
C ILE A 42 4.29 -9.85 7.43
N ASN A 43 5.49 -10.19 6.95
CA ASN A 43 6.70 -9.39 7.19
C ASN A 43 6.59 -8.00 6.58
N ALA A 44 5.99 -7.87 5.39
CA ALA A 44 5.76 -6.56 4.77
C ALA A 44 4.87 -5.66 5.65
N ASN A 45 3.85 -6.22 6.31
CA ASN A 45 2.99 -5.48 7.24
C ASN A 45 3.72 -5.11 8.53
N ILE A 46 4.46 -6.04 9.14
CA ILE A 46 5.20 -5.79 10.39
C ILE A 46 6.26 -4.70 10.22
N ASN A 47 6.91 -4.65 9.05
CA ASN A 47 7.96 -3.69 8.77
C ASN A 47 7.45 -2.28 8.44
N VAL A 48 6.13 -2.06 8.34
CA VAL A 48 5.59 -0.71 8.24
C VAL A 48 5.84 0.01 9.56
N PRO A 49 6.49 1.20 9.55
CA PRO A 49 6.72 1.95 10.78
C PRO A 49 5.41 2.25 11.51
N LYS A 50 5.36 2.07 12.83
CA LYS A 50 4.15 2.38 13.62
C LYS A 50 3.68 3.83 13.46
N ASN A 51 4.63 4.74 13.26
CA ASN A 51 4.40 6.17 13.02
C ASN A 51 4.39 6.51 11.52
N PHE A 52 4.17 5.54 10.63
CA PHE A 52 4.20 5.76 9.18
C PHE A 52 3.27 6.90 8.75
N HIS A 53 2.05 6.94 9.28
CA HIS A 53 1.10 8.01 8.99
C HIS A 53 1.60 9.39 9.44
N ASP A 54 2.26 9.48 10.60
CA ASP A 54 2.85 10.73 11.10
C ASP A 54 4.03 11.17 10.21
N ILE A 55 4.85 10.22 9.76
CA ILE A 55 5.94 10.47 8.82
C ILE A 55 5.35 11.03 7.52
N MET A 56 4.39 10.35 6.91
CA MET A 56 3.78 10.77 5.64
C MET A 56 3.10 12.14 5.75
N SER A 57 2.41 12.42 6.87
CA SER A 57 1.76 13.70 7.12
C SER A 57 2.76 14.87 7.15
N LYS A 58 3.97 14.68 7.70
CA LYS A 58 5.03 15.71 7.72
C LYS A 58 5.57 16.10 6.33
N TYR A 59 5.46 15.19 5.37
CA TYR A 59 5.91 15.40 3.99
C TYR A 59 4.78 15.80 3.04
N THR A 60 3.53 15.71 3.48
CA THR A 60 2.37 16.13 2.69
C THR A 60 2.46 17.64 2.42
N GLY A 61 2.28 18.05 1.16
CA GLY A 61 2.48 19.44 0.71
C GLY A 61 3.92 19.81 0.31
N LYS A 62 4.91 18.95 0.61
CA LYS A 62 6.31 19.11 0.14
C LYS A 62 6.59 18.18 -1.04
N ASN A 63 5.89 18.40 -2.15
CA ASN A 63 5.91 17.56 -3.36
C ASN A 63 5.42 16.11 -3.13
N ILE A 64 4.74 15.84 -2.01
CA ILE A 64 4.04 14.58 -1.75
C ILE A 64 2.58 14.92 -1.43
N GLU A 65 1.65 14.21 -2.06
CA GLU A 65 0.27 14.11 -1.59
C GLU A 65 0.00 12.69 -1.12
N TYR A 66 -0.70 12.61 0.01
CA TYR A 66 -0.91 11.38 0.75
C TYR A 66 -2.40 11.18 1.02
N LYS A 67 -2.95 10.06 0.58
CA LYS A 67 -4.35 9.67 0.80
C LYS A 67 -4.39 8.30 1.46
N ILE A 68 -5.08 8.20 2.58
CA ILE A 68 -5.36 6.93 3.24
C ILE A 68 -6.70 6.42 2.74
N VAL A 69 -6.71 5.17 2.29
CA VAL A 69 -7.93 4.42 2.04
C VAL A 69 -7.94 3.26 3.04
N ASP A 70 -8.59 3.50 4.18
CA ASP A 70 -8.88 2.48 5.20
C ASP A 70 -10.13 1.70 4.81
N ASN A 71 -10.09 1.11 3.61
CA ASN A 71 -11.18 0.33 3.08
C ASN A 71 -10.63 -0.80 2.23
N ASP A 72 -11.36 -1.92 2.29
CA ASP A 72 -11.09 -3.06 1.45
C ASP A 72 -11.40 -2.72 -0.02
N VAL A 73 -10.39 -2.23 -0.74
CA VAL A 73 -10.60 -1.80 -2.12
C VAL A 73 -10.72 -3.02 -3.02
N GLU A 74 -11.84 -3.11 -3.72
CA GLU A 74 -12.08 -4.14 -4.73
C GLU A 74 -11.08 -4.01 -5.88
N ARG A 75 -10.71 -5.16 -6.45
CA ARG A 75 -9.78 -5.25 -7.58
C ARG A 75 -10.38 -4.53 -8.80
N GLY A 76 -9.54 -3.75 -9.50
CA GLY A 76 -9.91 -3.12 -10.77
C GLY A 76 -10.79 -1.87 -10.69
N LYS A 77 -11.29 -1.49 -9.50
CA LYS A 77 -12.00 -0.20 -9.35
C LYS A 77 -11.00 0.95 -9.46
N LYS A 78 -11.18 1.81 -10.47
CA LYS A 78 -10.46 3.08 -10.58
C LYS A 78 -10.78 3.94 -9.37
N ARG A 79 -9.72 4.50 -8.78
CA ARG A 79 -9.80 5.51 -7.73
C ARG A 79 -10.03 6.85 -8.42
N TYR A 80 -11.13 7.51 -8.09
CA TYR A 80 -11.37 8.92 -8.41
C TYR A 80 -10.68 9.82 -7.38
#